data_AF-A0A8X7XLZ9-F1
#
_entry.id   AF-A0A8X7XLZ9-F1
#
_cell.length_a   1.000
_cell.length_b   1.000
_cell.length_c   1.000
_cell.angle_alpha   90.00
_cell.angle_beta   90.00
_cell.angle_gamma   90.00
#
_symmetry.space_group_name_H-M   'P 1'
#
loop_
_entity.id
_entity.type
_entity.pdbx_description
1 polymer ?
#
loop_
_entity_poly.entity_id
_entity_poly.type
_entity_poly.pdbx_seq_one_letter_code
_entity_poly.pdbx_strand_id
1 'polypeptide(L)'
;MVASTNLIISCNFSCLPLKVNPKPKSLLKTHYTSLLFSNSGTRKSLNISDLVKPQYIYNNKKGVLQTCYSTLNSDNKSPDDQVLDKDATGGGKEGGRDWTTSILLFVFWGGLIYYVFNLTPDQTPSRDMYFLEKLLNLKGDDGFRMNSVLVSLWYIMGLWPLVYSMLLLPTGRSSKTSIPVWPFLILSCFGGAYALLPYFILWRPPPPPVEENELGRWPLNFLESKLTSGILLAAGLTIIVNAALNGGEWKEFYQYFRESKFIHITCLDFTLLSAFGPFWVYNDMTARKWYDKGSWLLLISLVPFLGPALYLVLRPSLSEMPVSQSPTSSEEQ
;
A
#
# COMPACT_ATOMS: atom_id res chain seq x y z
N MET A 1 22.06 39.72 63.88
CA MET A 1 21.85 38.86 65.06
C MET A 1 21.07 37.64 64.57
N VAL A 2 21.76 36.53 64.25
CA VAL A 2 21.86 35.27 65.08
C VAL A 2 20.55 34.47 64.98
N ALA A 3 20.46 33.19 64.59
CA ALA A 3 21.44 32.12 64.36
C ALA A 3 20.94 31.09 63.33
N SER A 4 21.92 30.42 62.75
CA SER A 4 21.92 29.23 61.91
C SER A 4 21.76 27.94 62.72
N THR A 5 21.25 26.86 62.10
CA THR A 5 21.72 25.48 62.36
C THR A 5 21.37 24.52 61.21
N ASN A 6 22.43 23.94 60.63
CA ASN A 6 22.43 22.77 59.74
C ASN A 6 22.36 21.48 60.56
N LEU A 7 21.87 20.38 59.98
CA LEU A 7 22.27 19.03 60.39
C LEU A 7 22.23 18.05 59.21
N ILE A 8 23.44 17.64 58.82
CA ILE A 8 23.81 16.57 57.89
C ILE A 8 23.98 15.29 58.73
N ILE A 9 23.44 14.15 58.30
CA ILE A 9 23.81 12.84 58.86
C ILE A 9 24.21 11.89 57.72
N SER A 10 25.49 11.56 57.73
CA SER A 10 26.18 10.52 56.97
C SER A 10 26.27 9.23 57.80
N CYS A 11 26.21 8.07 57.16
CA CYS A 11 26.83 6.84 57.70
C CYS A 11 27.63 6.14 56.60
N ASN A 12 28.95 6.22 56.76
CA ASN A 12 30.00 5.49 56.06
C ASN A 12 30.18 4.12 56.72
N PHE A 13 30.34 3.05 55.94
CA PHE A 13 31.11 1.88 56.38
C PHE A 13 31.92 1.33 55.19
N SER A 14 33.23 1.19 55.40
CA SER A 14 34.21 0.59 54.48
C SER A 14 35.06 -0.43 55.25
N CYS A 15 35.23 -1.64 54.70
CA CYS A 15 36.43 -2.53 54.78
C CYS A 15 36.09 -3.84 53.99
N LEU A 16 36.51 -4.07 52.73
CA LEU A 16 37.76 -4.68 52.20
C LEU A 16 37.94 -6.20 52.49
N PRO A 17 38.71 -6.98 51.68
CA PRO A 17 38.33 -7.58 50.40
C PRO A 17 38.55 -9.12 50.36
N LEU A 18 37.99 -9.85 49.39
CA LEU A 18 38.51 -11.18 49.03
C LEU A 18 38.67 -11.32 47.51
N LYS A 19 39.92 -11.48 47.11
CA LYS A 19 40.42 -11.62 45.75
C LYS A 19 40.67 -13.10 45.50
N VAL A 20 39.93 -13.73 44.58
CA VAL A 20 40.38 -14.97 43.93
C VAL A 20 39.92 -14.97 42.47
N ASN A 21 40.90 -14.98 41.57
CA ASN A 21 40.74 -15.37 40.18
C ASN A 21 41.98 -16.20 39.86
N PRO A 22 41.83 -17.38 39.24
CA PRO A 22 42.34 -17.47 37.87
C PRO A 22 41.47 -18.32 36.92
N LYS A 23 41.47 -17.90 35.64
CA LYS A 23 41.04 -18.60 34.41
C LYS A 23 41.93 -19.85 34.13
N PRO A 24 41.80 -20.59 32.99
CA PRO A 24 40.67 -20.88 32.07
C PRO A 24 40.52 -22.40 31.79
N LYS A 25 39.47 -22.84 31.06
CA LYS A 25 39.56 -23.84 29.96
C LYS A 25 38.23 -24.04 29.23
N SER A 26 38.36 -24.15 27.91
CA SER A 26 37.38 -24.46 26.87
C SER A 26 36.61 -25.77 27.09
N LEU A 27 35.35 -25.85 26.63
CA LEU A 27 34.95 -26.76 25.55
C LEU A 27 33.49 -26.57 25.12
N LEU A 28 33.34 -26.69 23.81
CA LEU A 28 32.15 -26.63 22.99
C LEU A 28 31.21 -27.83 23.26
N LYS A 29 29.91 -27.60 23.46
CA LYS A 29 28.86 -28.55 23.02
C LYS A 29 27.47 -27.93 23.00
N THR A 30 26.99 -27.72 21.78
CA THR A 30 25.58 -27.66 21.38
C THR A 30 24.78 -28.82 21.98
N HIS A 31 23.73 -28.52 22.73
CA HIS A 31 22.66 -29.46 23.04
C HIS A 31 21.37 -29.02 22.37
N TYR A 32 21.06 -29.68 21.26
CA TYR A 32 19.71 -29.79 20.73
C TYR A 32 18.85 -30.52 21.77
N THR A 33 17.73 -29.93 22.17
CA THR A 33 16.64 -30.65 22.82
C THR A 33 15.55 -30.86 21.80
N SER A 34 15.55 -32.06 21.22
CA SER A 34 14.45 -32.62 20.45
C SER A 34 13.26 -32.88 21.39
N LEU A 35 12.17 -32.16 21.21
CA LEU A 35 10.89 -32.56 21.79
C LEU A 35 10.25 -33.61 20.87
N LEU A 36 10.31 -34.85 21.34
CA LEU A 36 9.47 -35.95 20.92
C LEU A 36 8.00 -35.57 21.15
N PHE A 37 7.24 -35.41 20.07
CA PHE A 37 5.79 -35.54 20.14
C PHE A 37 5.36 -36.88 19.57
N SER A 38 4.68 -37.61 20.45
CA SER A 38 4.12 -38.93 20.25
C SER A 38 3.16 -38.95 19.06
N ASN A 39 3.39 -39.92 18.18
CA ASN A 39 2.57 -40.23 17.04
C ASN A 39 1.39 -41.08 17.52
N SER A 40 0.18 -40.53 17.51
CA SER A 40 -1.04 -41.34 17.51
C SER A 40 -1.80 -41.06 16.21
N GLY A 41 -1.68 -42.00 15.29
CA GLY A 41 -2.36 -41.95 14.02
C GLY A 41 -3.84 -42.21 14.20
N THR A 42 -4.66 -41.36 13.59
CA THR A 42 -5.88 -41.81 12.91
C THR A 42 -5.98 -41.06 11.59
N ARG A 43 -5.79 -41.78 10.49
CA ARG A 43 -6.14 -41.33 9.14
C ARG A 43 -7.65 -41.08 9.10
N LYS A 44 -8.05 -39.84 8.87
CA LYS A 44 -9.29 -39.53 8.14
C LYS A 44 -8.97 -38.50 7.07
N SER A 45 -8.98 -38.98 5.83
CA SER A 45 -9.08 -38.18 4.63
C SER A 45 -10.34 -37.31 4.73
N LEU A 46 -10.18 -36.01 4.88
CA LEU A 46 -11.27 -35.04 4.67
C LEU A 46 -11.10 -34.49 3.26
N ASN A 47 -11.93 -35.01 2.35
CA ASN A 47 -12.13 -34.45 1.02
C ASN A 47 -12.77 -33.06 1.17
N ILE A 48 -12.04 -32.00 0.85
CA ILE A 48 -12.55 -30.62 0.79
C ILE A 48 -13.04 -30.36 -0.64
N SER A 49 -13.98 -31.17 -1.11
CA SER A 49 -14.59 -31.02 -2.44
C SER A 49 -16.12 -30.92 -2.43
N ASP A 50 -16.75 -30.85 -1.26
CA ASP A 50 -18.23 -30.81 -1.17
C ASP A 50 -18.82 -29.62 -0.39
N LEU A 51 -18.04 -28.57 -0.11
CA LEU A 51 -18.54 -27.40 0.62
C LEU A 51 -18.62 -26.11 -0.22
N VAL A 52 -19.16 -26.19 -1.44
CA VAL A 52 -19.85 -25.06 -2.09
C VAL A 52 -20.91 -25.62 -3.05
N LYS A 53 -22.16 -25.74 -2.62
CA LYS A 53 -23.32 -25.78 -3.52
C LYS A 53 -24.06 -24.45 -3.37
N PRO A 54 -24.15 -23.61 -4.43
CA PRO A 54 -24.96 -22.41 -4.35
C PRO A 54 -26.44 -22.79 -4.44
N GLN A 55 -27.20 -22.51 -3.38
CA GLN A 55 -28.66 -22.53 -3.42
C GLN A 55 -29.14 -21.32 -4.22
N TYR A 56 -29.84 -21.60 -5.32
CA TYR A 56 -30.67 -20.63 -6.03
C TYR A 56 -31.81 -20.17 -5.12
N ILE A 57 -31.72 -18.94 -4.61
CA ILE A 57 -32.86 -18.23 -4.05
C ILE A 57 -33.37 -17.29 -5.15
N TYR A 58 -34.46 -17.72 -5.79
CA TYR A 58 -35.29 -16.88 -6.63
C TYR A 58 -36.01 -15.87 -5.74
N ASN A 59 -35.62 -14.60 -5.79
CA ASN A 59 -36.41 -13.53 -5.21
C ASN A 59 -36.64 -12.43 -6.24
N ASN A 60 -37.90 -12.35 -6.64
CA ASN A 60 -38.44 -11.46 -7.65
C ASN A 60 -38.81 -10.14 -6.97
N LYS A 61 -38.08 -9.05 -7.24
CA LYS A 61 -38.59 -7.68 -7.08
C LYS A 61 -37.74 -6.66 -7.85
N LYS A 62 -38.46 -5.90 -8.68
CA LYS A 62 -38.01 -4.88 -9.63
C LYS A 62 -37.20 -3.76 -8.96
N GLY A 63 -36.07 -3.42 -9.56
CA GLY A 63 -35.29 -2.22 -9.28
C GLY A 63 -34.42 -1.89 -10.49
N VAL A 64 -34.81 -0.82 -11.20
CA VAL A 64 -34.28 -0.25 -12.43
C VAL A 64 -32.77 -0.50 -12.68
N LEU A 65 -32.46 -1.38 -13.62
CA LEU A 65 -31.13 -1.52 -14.21
C LEU A 65 -31.22 -0.99 -15.66
N GLN A 66 -30.50 0.08 -15.93
CA GLN A 66 -30.47 0.75 -17.23
C GLN A 66 -29.61 -0.09 -18.19
N THR A 67 -30.28 -0.91 -18.99
CA THR A 67 -29.67 -1.72 -20.05
C THR A 67 -29.28 -0.81 -21.23
N CYS A 68 -27.98 -0.73 -21.54
CA CYS A 68 -27.50 -0.10 -22.76
C CYS A 68 -27.94 -0.92 -23.98
N TYR A 69 -28.70 -0.29 -24.87
CA TYR A 69 -29.11 -0.83 -26.16
C TYR A 69 -27.90 -0.93 -27.10
N SER A 70 -27.64 -2.12 -27.63
CA SER A 70 -26.90 -2.31 -28.88
C SER A 70 -27.94 -2.51 -29.99
N THR A 71 -28.04 -1.56 -30.91
CA THR A 71 -28.90 -1.71 -32.09
C THR A 71 -28.04 -2.11 -33.27
N LEU A 72 -28.21 -3.36 -33.69
CA LEU A 72 -27.76 -3.87 -34.98
C LEU A 72 -29.03 -4.19 -35.77
N ASN A 73 -29.33 -3.42 -36.82
CA ASN A 73 -29.57 -3.95 -38.18
C ASN A 73 -30.11 -2.95 -39.21
N SER A 74 -29.65 -3.25 -40.43
CA SER A 74 -30.29 -3.16 -41.76
C SER A 74 -30.42 -1.81 -42.48
N ASP A 75 -29.75 -1.80 -43.64
CA ASP A 75 -29.94 -0.92 -44.78
C ASP A 75 -31.41 -0.81 -45.24
N ASN A 76 -31.86 0.41 -45.54
CA ASN A 76 -32.21 0.82 -46.91
C ASN A 76 -32.90 2.22 -46.95
N LYS A 77 -32.47 3.00 -47.95
CA LYS A 77 -33.17 4.08 -48.66
C LYS A 77 -32.87 5.55 -48.26
N SER A 78 -32.39 6.27 -49.27
CA SER A 78 -32.08 7.70 -49.43
C SER A 78 -33.27 8.43 -50.11
N PRO A 79 -33.25 9.76 -50.35
CA PRO A 79 -32.99 10.90 -49.46
C PRO A 79 -34.20 11.86 -49.43
N ASP A 80 -34.26 12.80 -48.49
CA ASP A 80 -34.74 14.16 -48.80
C ASP A 80 -34.27 15.17 -47.76
N ASP A 81 -33.83 16.31 -48.28
CA ASP A 81 -33.22 17.43 -47.59
C ASP A 81 -34.19 18.13 -46.63
N GLN A 82 -33.69 18.55 -45.47
CA GLN A 82 -34.06 19.82 -44.88
C GLN A 82 -32.95 20.33 -43.97
N VAL A 83 -32.26 21.33 -44.51
CA VAL A 83 -31.24 22.17 -43.90
C VAL A 83 -31.81 22.86 -42.66
N LEU A 84 -31.21 22.60 -41.50
CA LEU A 84 -31.19 23.55 -40.40
C LEU A 84 -29.81 23.49 -39.74
N ASP A 85 -28.91 24.32 -40.25
CA ASP A 85 -27.60 24.58 -39.66
C ASP A 85 -27.77 25.20 -38.27
N LYS A 86 -27.18 24.56 -37.26
CA LYS A 86 -26.54 25.24 -36.12
C LYS A 86 -25.59 24.28 -35.41
N ASP A 87 -24.35 24.33 -35.89
CA ASP A 87 -23.09 24.10 -35.19
C ASP A 87 -23.00 22.87 -34.29
N ALA A 88 -22.77 21.74 -34.96
CA ALA A 88 -22.05 20.63 -34.38
C ALA A 88 -20.59 21.04 -34.08
N THR A 89 -20.29 21.38 -32.82
CA THR A 89 -18.97 21.03 -32.28
C THR A 89 -19.06 19.58 -31.82
N GLY A 90 -18.89 18.67 -32.79
CA GLY A 90 -18.64 17.26 -32.55
C GLY A 90 -17.30 17.10 -31.84
N GLY A 91 -17.33 17.05 -30.52
CA GLY A 91 -16.27 16.46 -29.72
C GLY A 91 -16.66 15.02 -29.42
N GLY A 92 -16.10 14.07 -30.18
CA GLY A 92 -16.22 12.65 -29.86
C GLY A 92 -15.88 12.44 -28.38
N LYS A 93 -16.73 11.71 -27.66
CA LYS A 93 -16.45 11.26 -26.29
C LYS A 93 -15.28 10.27 -26.33
N GLU A 94 -14.07 10.78 -26.44
CA GLU A 94 -12.90 10.08 -25.94
C GLU A 94 -13.09 9.89 -24.44
N GLY A 95 -12.96 8.66 -23.95
CA GLY A 95 -13.01 8.30 -22.52
C GLY A 95 -11.84 8.89 -21.71
N GLY A 96 -11.67 10.21 -21.75
CA GLY A 96 -10.76 10.96 -20.90
C GLY A 96 -11.41 11.24 -19.56
N ARG A 97 -10.64 11.08 -18.47
CA ARG A 97 -11.09 11.40 -17.11
C ARG A 97 -11.73 12.78 -17.05
N ASP A 98 -12.92 12.86 -16.46
CA ASP A 98 -13.66 14.10 -16.27
C ASP A 98 -12.81 15.10 -15.46
N TRP A 99 -12.63 16.30 -16.00
CA TRP A 99 -11.90 17.42 -15.39
C TRP A 99 -12.39 17.76 -13.96
N THR A 100 -13.65 17.44 -13.66
CA THR A 100 -14.28 17.56 -12.34
C THR A 100 -13.57 16.72 -11.28
N THR A 101 -13.13 15.50 -11.63
CA THR A 101 -12.41 14.60 -10.71
C THR A 101 -11.06 15.19 -10.31
N SER A 102 -10.35 15.82 -11.25
CA SER A 102 -9.09 16.51 -10.96
C SER A 102 -9.30 17.67 -9.98
N ILE A 103 -10.37 18.46 -10.16
CA ILE A 103 -10.69 19.58 -9.26
C ILE A 103 -11.07 19.08 -7.87
N LEU A 104 -11.91 18.05 -7.77
CA LEU A 104 -12.29 17.47 -6.49
C LEU A 104 -11.07 16.96 -5.72
N LEU A 105 -10.15 16.25 -6.40
CA LEU A 105 -8.90 15.80 -5.79
C LEU A 105 -8.00 16.97 -5.38
N PHE A 106 -7.96 18.05 -6.15
CA PHE A 106 -7.18 19.24 -5.80
C PHE A 106 -7.71 19.94 -4.54
N VAL A 107 -9.03 20.16 -4.46
CA VAL A 107 -9.67 20.73 -3.28
C VAL A 107 -9.48 19.82 -2.07
N PHE A 108 -9.66 18.50 -2.24
CA PHE A 108 -9.40 17.51 -1.21
C PHE A 108 -7.96 17.55 -0.71
N TRP A 109 -6.98 17.56 -1.61
CA TRP A 109 -5.57 17.67 -1.26
C TRP A 109 -5.26 18.99 -0.54
N GLY A 110 -5.76 20.13 -1.03
CA GLY A 110 -5.60 21.43 -0.37
C GLY A 110 -6.19 21.43 1.04
N GLY A 111 -7.37 20.82 1.22
CA GLY A 111 -7.99 20.63 2.53
C GLY A 111 -7.17 19.73 3.47
N LEU A 112 -6.60 18.65 2.96
CA LEU A 112 -5.70 17.76 3.71
C LEU A 112 -4.44 18.50 4.16
N ILE A 113 -3.80 19.24 3.25
CA ILE A 113 -2.62 20.05 3.58
C ILE A 113 -2.99 21.08 4.67
N TYR A 114 -4.10 21.80 4.51
CA TYR A 114 -4.56 22.73 5.53
C TYR A 114 -4.78 22.05 6.88
N TYR A 115 -5.45 20.89 6.92
CA TYR A 115 -5.67 20.11 8.13
C TYR A 115 -4.37 19.68 8.80
N VAL A 116 -3.43 19.12 8.03
CA VAL A 116 -2.13 18.64 8.52
C VAL A 116 -1.30 19.76 9.15
N PHE A 117 -1.33 20.96 8.57
CA PHE A 117 -0.54 22.06 9.11
C PHE A 117 -1.22 22.75 10.30
N ASN A 118 -2.54 22.91 10.29
CA ASN A 118 -3.26 23.80 11.22
C ASN A 118 -4.11 23.08 12.28
N LEU A 119 -4.61 21.87 12.01
CA LEU A 119 -5.69 21.25 12.81
C LEU A 119 -5.29 19.93 13.48
N THR A 120 -4.17 19.31 13.07
CA THR A 120 -3.67 18.10 13.72
C THR A 120 -3.33 18.34 15.19
N PRO A 121 -3.55 17.37 16.08
CA PRO A 121 -3.17 17.49 17.49
C PRO A 121 -1.67 17.73 17.60
N ASP A 122 -1.25 18.69 18.43
CA ASP A 122 0.17 19.04 18.61
C ASP A 122 0.47 19.29 20.09
N GLN A 123 0.07 18.33 20.93
CA GLN A 123 0.20 18.44 22.38
C GLN A 123 1.59 17.99 22.86
N THR A 124 2.33 17.24 22.05
CA THR A 124 3.61 16.62 22.45
C THR A 124 4.76 16.78 21.44
N PRO A 125 5.12 18.01 21.02
CA PRO A 125 6.14 18.23 19.99
C PRO A 125 7.52 17.67 20.36
N SER A 126 7.93 17.74 21.63
CA SER A 126 9.22 17.18 22.09
C SER A 126 9.25 15.65 22.04
N ARG A 127 8.12 14.99 22.32
CA ARG A 127 7.98 13.53 22.23
C ARG A 127 7.99 13.10 20.77
N ASP A 128 7.34 13.86 19.90
CA ASP A 128 7.29 13.60 18.46
C ASP A 128 8.69 13.62 17.84
N MET A 129 9.50 14.63 18.17
CA MET A 129 10.90 14.69 17.72
C MET A 129 11.72 13.51 18.26
N TYR A 130 11.55 13.18 19.54
CA TYR A 130 12.22 12.02 20.16
C TYR A 130 11.84 10.70 19.47
N PHE A 131 10.56 10.47 19.17
CA PHE A 131 10.11 9.29 18.44
C PHE A 131 10.65 9.26 17.03
N LEU A 132 10.66 10.38 16.31
CA LEU A 132 11.23 10.47 14.97
C LEU A 132 12.73 10.13 14.96
N GLU A 133 13.51 10.72 15.85
CA GLU A 133 14.94 10.42 16.01
C GLU A 133 15.19 8.93 16.28
N LYS A 134 14.35 8.33 17.12
CA LYS A 134 14.47 6.91 17.48
C LYS A 134 14.07 5.98 16.32
N LEU A 135 13.01 6.31 15.59
CA LEU A 135 12.56 5.55 14.41
C LEU A 135 13.53 5.66 13.23
N LEU A 136 14.25 6.79 13.12
CA LEU A 136 15.34 6.98 12.17
C LEU A 136 16.68 6.39 12.66
N ASN A 137 16.69 5.77 13.84
CA ASN A 137 17.90 5.21 14.47
C ASN A 137 19.03 6.25 14.63
N LEU A 138 18.68 7.53 14.76
CA LEU A 138 19.59 8.64 15.07
C LEU A 138 19.93 8.69 16.55
N LYS A 139 19.04 8.15 17.38
CA LYS A 139 19.24 7.99 18.82
C LYS A 139 19.55 6.53 19.14
N GLY A 140 20.64 6.31 19.87
CA GLY A 140 21.08 4.98 20.31
C GLY A 140 20.17 4.36 21.37
N ASP A 141 20.58 3.18 21.87
CA ASP A 141 19.84 2.49 22.93
C ASP A 141 19.97 3.23 24.27
N ASP A 142 18.92 3.96 24.62
CA ASP A 142 18.75 4.67 25.89
C ASP A 142 17.90 3.87 26.90
N GLY A 143 17.61 2.59 26.61
CA GLY A 143 16.79 1.72 27.45
C GLY A 143 15.28 1.95 27.36
N PHE A 144 14.82 2.96 26.60
CA PHE A 144 13.39 3.17 26.37
C PHE A 144 12.87 2.19 25.31
N ARG A 145 11.85 1.39 25.66
CA ARG A 145 11.19 0.51 24.69
C ARG A 145 10.04 1.25 24.02
N MET A 146 10.16 1.46 22.71
CA MET A 146 9.12 2.13 21.94
C MET A 146 7.92 1.20 21.73
N ASN A 147 6.73 1.80 21.67
CA ASN A 147 5.49 1.10 21.39
C ASN A 147 5.58 0.30 20.08
N SER A 148 5.34 -1.00 20.14
CA SER A 148 5.48 -1.95 19.04
C SER A 148 4.50 -1.71 17.90
N VAL A 149 3.29 -1.19 18.20
CA VAL A 149 2.31 -0.80 17.18
C VAL A 149 2.82 0.41 16.40
N LEU A 150 3.39 1.41 17.08
CA LEU A 150 4.02 2.56 16.44
C LEU A 150 5.21 2.15 15.55
N VAL A 151 6.08 1.27 16.05
CA VAL A 151 7.22 0.74 15.27
C VAL A 151 6.72 0.00 14.02
N SER A 152 5.67 -0.81 14.18
CA SER A 152 5.08 -1.55 13.07
C SER A 152 4.45 -0.61 12.03
N LEU A 153 3.75 0.44 12.48
CA LEU A 153 3.21 1.48 11.60
C LEU A 153 4.34 2.17 10.81
N TRP A 154 5.44 2.54 11.48
CA TRP A 154 6.58 3.16 10.80
C TRP A 154 7.18 2.26 9.71
N TYR A 155 7.39 0.98 10.01
CA TYR A 155 7.94 0.05 9.04
C TYR A 155 7.00 -0.25 7.87
N ILE A 156 5.69 -0.39 8.12
CA ILE A 156 4.74 -0.58 7.01
C ILE A 156 4.65 0.68 6.13
N MET A 157 4.77 1.87 6.72
CA MET A 157 4.87 3.13 5.98
C MET A 157 6.09 3.18 5.07
N GLY A 158 7.24 2.66 5.51
CA GLY A 158 8.43 2.52 4.66
C GLY A 158 8.25 1.58 3.47
N LEU A 159 7.29 0.65 3.52
CA LEU A 159 7.02 -0.30 2.42
C LEU A 159 6.01 0.24 1.39
N TRP A 160 5.16 1.20 1.76
CA TRP A 160 4.13 1.74 0.87
C TRP A 160 4.66 2.42 -0.41
N PRO A 161 5.72 3.25 -0.38
CA PRO A 161 6.30 3.83 -1.59
C PRO A 161 6.71 2.76 -2.61
N LEU A 162 7.14 1.58 -2.16
CA LEU A 162 7.49 0.46 -3.03
C LEU A 162 6.24 -0.15 -3.68
N VAL A 163 5.16 -0.38 -2.92
CA VAL A 163 3.86 -0.83 -3.46
C VAL A 163 3.39 0.13 -4.55
N TYR A 164 3.39 1.44 -4.26
CA TYR A 164 2.98 2.46 -5.22
C TYR A 164 3.93 2.56 -6.42
N SER A 165 5.24 2.34 -6.25
CA SER A 165 6.19 2.28 -7.36
C SER A 165 5.87 1.11 -8.30
N MET A 166 5.55 -0.07 -7.76
CA MET A 166 5.17 -1.25 -8.53
C MET A 166 3.84 -1.11 -9.28
N LEU A 167 2.93 -0.25 -8.79
CA LEU A 167 1.67 0.07 -9.46
C LEU A 167 1.82 1.22 -10.46
N LEU A 168 2.56 2.28 -10.12
CA LEU A 168 2.57 3.52 -10.89
C LEU A 168 3.60 3.58 -12.02
N LEU A 169 4.80 2.98 -11.85
CA LEU A 169 5.83 3.08 -12.88
C LEU A 169 5.50 2.25 -14.14
N PRO A 170 4.99 1.01 -14.02
CA PRO A 170 4.63 0.23 -15.19
C PRO A 170 3.39 0.82 -15.90
N THR A 171 2.29 1.02 -15.18
CA THR A 171 0.96 1.29 -15.75
C THR A 171 0.32 2.60 -15.29
N GLY A 172 0.94 3.33 -14.36
CA GLY A 172 0.46 4.63 -13.90
C GLY A 172 0.99 5.81 -14.69
N ARG A 173 1.78 5.60 -15.77
CA ARG A 173 2.18 6.66 -16.70
C ARG A 173 0.97 7.19 -17.48
N SER A 174 1.00 8.43 -17.95
CA SER A 174 -0.05 8.99 -18.81
C SER A 174 0.49 9.17 -20.23
N SER A 175 -0.26 8.71 -21.24
CA SER A 175 0.08 8.98 -22.65
C SER A 175 -0.19 10.44 -23.05
N LYS A 176 -1.17 11.08 -22.41
CA LYS A 176 -1.61 12.45 -22.71
C LYS A 176 -0.81 13.52 -21.98
N THR A 177 -0.11 13.17 -20.90
CA THR A 177 0.58 14.13 -20.02
C THR A 177 2.01 13.64 -19.76
N SER A 178 3.01 14.40 -20.22
CA SER A 178 4.44 14.06 -20.09
C SER A 178 5.02 14.30 -18.69
N ILE A 179 4.21 14.22 -17.63
CA ILE A 179 4.68 14.45 -16.26
C ILE A 179 5.26 13.14 -15.72
N PRO A 180 6.55 13.11 -15.35
CA PRO A 180 7.16 11.90 -14.81
C PRO A 180 6.63 11.62 -13.39
N VAL A 181 6.32 10.36 -13.10
CA VAL A 181 5.83 9.93 -11.77
C VAL A 181 6.95 9.75 -10.73
N TRP A 182 8.18 9.49 -11.18
CA TRP A 182 9.31 9.17 -10.30
C TRP A 182 9.64 10.24 -9.25
N PRO A 183 9.54 11.56 -9.51
CA PRO A 183 9.82 12.56 -8.48
C PRO A 183 8.83 12.47 -7.31
N PHE A 184 7.56 12.23 -7.62
CA PHE A 184 6.51 12.06 -6.61
C PHE A 184 6.68 10.78 -5.82
N LEU A 185 7.16 9.70 -6.46
CA LEU A 185 7.49 8.44 -5.77
C LEU A 185 8.66 8.61 -4.80
N ILE A 186 9.75 9.27 -5.21
CA ILE A 186 10.89 9.53 -4.32
C ILE A 186 10.45 10.42 -3.15
N LEU A 187 9.68 11.47 -3.43
CA LEU A 187 9.17 12.36 -2.38
C LEU A 187 8.21 11.62 -1.43
N SER A 188 7.48 10.61 -1.91
CA SER A 188 6.59 9.79 -1.08
C SER A 188 7.32 8.95 -0.02
N CYS A 189 8.62 8.71 -0.17
CA CYS A 189 9.42 8.07 0.89
C CYS A 189 9.46 8.91 2.18
N PHE A 190 9.24 10.23 2.07
CA PHE A 190 9.24 11.16 3.21
C PHE A 190 7.85 11.75 3.49
N GLY A 191 7.11 12.08 2.43
CA GLY A 191 5.81 12.74 2.52
C GLY A 191 4.60 11.86 2.19
N GLY A 192 4.80 10.56 1.93
CA GLY A 192 3.75 9.60 1.65
C GLY A 192 2.72 10.03 0.61
N ALA A 193 1.44 9.80 0.88
CA ALA A 193 0.32 10.16 0.03
C ALA A 193 0.23 11.67 -0.23
N TYR A 194 0.65 12.53 0.71
CA TYR A 194 0.63 13.98 0.50
C TYR A 194 1.51 14.39 -0.66
N ALA A 195 2.60 13.64 -0.91
CA ALA A 195 3.49 13.82 -2.05
C ALA A 195 2.96 13.14 -3.33
N LEU A 196 2.19 12.05 -3.23
CA LEU A 196 1.62 11.35 -4.39
C LEU A 196 0.36 12.00 -4.95
N LEU A 197 -0.48 12.59 -4.10
CA LEU A 197 -1.75 13.20 -4.48
C LEU A 197 -1.64 14.26 -5.59
N PRO A 198 -0.64 15.16 -5.60
CA PRO A 198 -0.39 16.07 -6.72
C PRO A 198 -0.25 15.35 -8.07
N TYR A 199 0.42 14.19 -8.08
CA TYR A 199 0.48 13.36 -9.28
C TYR A 199 -0.91 12.83 -9.67
N PHE A 200 -1.72 12.37 -8.71
CA PHE A 200 -3.07 11.84 -8.98
C PHE A 200 -4.02 12.93 -9.52
N ILE A 201 -3.81 14.18 -9.10
CA ILE A 201 -4.53 15.35 -9.61
C ILE A 201 -4.16 15.63 -11.06
N LEU A 202 -2.88 15.52 -11.42
CA LEU A 202 -2.38 15.84 -12.76
C LEU A 202 -2.50 14.66 -13.74
N TRP A 203 -2.60 13.43 -13.24
CA TRP A 203 -2.65 12.22 -14.02
C TRP A 203 -3.90 12.16 -14.93
N ARG A 204 -3.73 11.69 -16.17
CA ARG A 204 -4.83 11.51 -17.13
C ARG A 204 -4.73 10.13 -17.78
N PRO A 205 -5.81 9.32 -17.81
CA PRO A 205 -5.85 8.10 -18.60
C PRO A 205 -5.89 8.43 -20.11
N PRO A 206 -5.53 7.49 -21.00
CA PRO A 206 -5.12 6.10 -20.74
C PRO A 206 -3.59 5.95 -20.51
N PRO A 207 -3.17 4.85 -19.87
CA PRO A 207 -1.76 4.52 -19.75
C PRO A 207 -1.10 4.35 -21.13
N PRO A 208 0.15 4.78 -21.31
CA PRO A 208 0.87 4.54 -22.56
C PRO A 208 1.07 3.04 -22.75
N PRO A 209 1.09 2.55 -24.00
CA PRO A 209 1.48 1.18 -24.29
C PRO A 209 2.90 0.95 -23.76
N VAL A 210 3.07 -0.08 -22.93
CA VAL A 210 4.38 -0.44 -22.37
C VAL A 210 5.04 -1.41 -23.35
N GLU A 211 6.17 -1.02 -23.93
CA GLU A 211 6.95 -1.95 -24.75
C GLU A 211 7.70 -2.95 -23.87
N GLU A 212 7.70 -4.23 -24.25
CA GLU A 212 8.34 -5.32 -23.48
C GLU A 212 9.86 -5.11 -23.30
N ASN A 213 10.49 -4.43 -24.26
CA ASN A 213 11.91 -4.07 -24.23
C ASN A 213 12.25 -3.07 -23.10
N GLU A 214 11.30 -2.24 -22.64
CA GLU A 214 11.48 -1.28 -21.55
C GLU A 214 11.40 -1.98 -20.20
N LEU A 215 10.60 -3.04 -20.10
CA LEU A 215 10.33 -3.73 -18.84
C LEU A 215 11.54 -4.48 -18.29
N GLY A 216 12.44 -4.93 -19.17
CA GLY A 216 13.71 -5.53 -18.79
C GLY A 216 14.71 -4.55 -18.17
N ARG A 217 14.49 -3.24 -18.28
CA ARG A 217 15.41 -2.21 -17.75
C ARG A 217 15.20 -2.00 -16.25
N TRP A 218 16.27 -1.67 -15.55
CA TRP A 218 16.19 -1.22 -14.17
C TRP A 218 15.56 0.19 -14.10
N PRO A 219 14.62 0.47 -13.18
CA PRO A 219 14.15 -0.37 -12.07
C PRO A 219 12.91 -1.24 -12.38
N LEU A 220 12.35 -1.20 -13.60
CA LEU A 220 11.10 -1.89 -13.94
C LEU A 220 11.17 -3.41 -13.76
N ASN A 221 12.29 -4.04 -14.13
CA ASN A 221 12.49 -5.48 -13.91
C ASN A 221 12.39 -5.86 -12.41
N PHE A 222 12.96 -5.05 -11.53
CA PHE A 222 12.87 -5.26 -10.08
C PHE A 222 11.44 -5.10 -9.56
N LEU A 223 10.68 -4.15 -10.11
CA LEU A 223 9.31 -3.84 -9.71
C LEU A 223 8.27 -4.83 -10.28
N GLU A 224 8.55 -5.49 -11.40
CA GLU A 224 7.72 -6.55 -11.97
C GLU A 224 8.05 -7.95 -11.41
N SER A 225 9.17 -8.08 -10.67
CA SER A 225 9.58 -9.36 -10.10
C SER A 225 8.60 -9.91 -9.07
N LYS A 226 8.22 -11.17 -9.27
CA LYS A 226 7.37 -11.95 -8.35
C LYS A 226 8.04 -12.22 -7.01
N LEU A 227 9.35 -12.40 -7.01
CA LEU A 227 10.10 -12.58 -5.78
C LEU A 227 10.06 -11.31 -4.93
N THR A 228 10.28 -10.14 -5.53
CA THR A 228 10.20 -8.85 -4.83
C THR A 228 8.82 -8.63 -4.24
N SER A 229 7.77 -8.89 -5.02
CA SER A 229 6.38 -8.78 -4.56
C SER A 229 6.07 -9.76 -3.42
N GLY A 230 6.60 -10.98 -3.49
CA GLY A 230 6.42 -12.01 -2.44
C GLY A 230 7.13 -11.64 -1.14
N ILE A 231 8.36 -11.13 -1.21
CA ILE A 231 9.10 -10.62 -0.05
C ILE A 231 8.35 -9.43 0.58
N LEU A 232 7.84 -8.51 -0.25
CA LEU A 232 7.08 -7.35 0.20
C LEU A 232 5.81 -7.77 0.96
N LEU A 233 5.05 -8.73 0.41
CA LEU A 233 3.87 -9.29 1.07
C LEU A 233 4.22 -9.97 2.39
N ALA A 234 5.26 -10.81 2.41
CA ALA A 234 5.70 -11.53 3.61
C ALA A 234 6.18 -10.57 4.72
N ALA A 235 6.95 -9.54 4.35
CA ALA A 235 7.42 -8.51 5.27
C ALA A 235 6.23 -7.73 5.87
N GLY A 236 5.31 -7.25 5.03
CA GLY A 236 4.14 -6.53 5.51
C GLY A 236 3.21 -7.39 6.37
N LEU A 237 3.00 -8.65 6.01
CA LEU A 237 2.23 -9.59 6.83
C LEU A 237 2.88 -9.80 8.20
N THR A 238 4.19 -9.96 8.24
CA THR A 238 4.95 -10.10 9.49
C THR A 238 4.79 -8.87 10.38
N ILE A 239 4.92 -7.66 9.81
CA ILE A 239 4.76 -6.40 10.54
C ILE A 239 3.33 -6.24 11.08
N ILE A 240 2.32 -6.51 10.27
CA ILE A 240 0.90 -6.39 10.66
C ILE A 240 0.54 -7.41 11.74
N VAL A 241 0.95 -8.66 11.59
CA VAL A 241 0.73 -9.71 12.61
C VAL A 241 1.43 -9.32 13.92
N ASN A 242 2.66 -8.82 13.85
CA ASN A 242 3.36 -8.33 15.04
C ASN A 242 2.57 -7.22 15.75
N ALA A 243 2.07 -6.21 15.04
CA ALA A 243 1.22 -5.18 15.64
C ALA A 243 -0.05 -5.75 16.27
N ALA A 244 -0.73 -6.68 15.58
CA ALA A 244 -1.99 -7.27 16.03
C ALA A 244 -1.82 -8.11 17.32
N LEU A 245 -0.71 -8.85 17.44
CA LEU A 245 -0.42 -9.68 18.61
C LEU A 245 -0.08 -8.86 19.86
N ASN A 246 0.38 -7.62 19.71
CA ASN A 246 0.72 -6.71 20.81
C ASN A 246 -0.51 -5.95 21.34
N GLY A 247 -1.60 -6.68 21.63
CA GLY A 247 -2.90 -6.17 22.08
C GLY A 247 -2.84 -5.14 23.22
N GLY A 248 -1.92 -5.31 24.16
CA GLY A 248 -1.78 -4.43 25.34
C GLY A 248 -1.28 -3.02 25.04
N GLU A 249 -0.59 -2.82 23.91
CA GLU A 249 0.06 -1.54 23.56
C GLU A 249 -0.84 -0.63 22.70
N TRP A 250 -2.00 -1.12 22.25
CA TRP A 250 -2.96 -0.35 21.44
C TRP A 250 -3.62 0.81 22.18
N LYS A 251 -3.84 0.68 23.50
CA LYS A 251 -4.41 1.76 24.31
C LYS A 251 -3.48 2.97 24.36
N GLU A 252 -2.19 2.72 24.53
CA GLU A 252 -1.15 3.75 24.51
C GLU A 252 -1.00 4.33 23.10
N PHE A 253 -1.00 3.50 22.07
CA PHE A 253 -0.97 3.95 20.68
C PHE A 253 -2.16 4.88 20.34
N TYR A 254 -3.36 4.56 20.81
CA TYR A 254 -4.53 5.42 20.63
C TYR A 254 -4.38 6.78 21.34
N GLN A 255 -3.76 6.79 22.53
CA GLN A 255 -3.42 8.05 23.20
C GLN A 255 -2.43 8.86 22.36
N TYR A 256 -1.39 8.22 21.81
CA TYR A 256 -0.44 8.89 20.93
C TYR A 256 -1.13 9.51 19.71
N PHE A 257 -2.02 8.77 19.05
CA PHE A 257 -2.79 9.28 17.90
C PHE A 257 -3.61 10.54 18.21
N ARG A 258 -4.08 10.69 19.45
CA ARG A 258 -4.86 11.86 19.89
C ARG A 258 -4.02 13.08 20.25
N GLU A 259 -2.78 12.87 20.67
CA GLU A 259 -1.92 13.91 21.25
C GLU A 259 -0.78 14.35 20.32
N SER A 260 -0.25 13.42 19.52
CA SER A 260 0.95 13.57 18.70
C SER A 260 0.61 13.98 17.27
N LYS A 261 1.25 15.04 16.81
CA LYS A 261 1.11 15.54 15.43
C LYS A 261 1.69 14.54 14.46
N PHE A 262 2.91 14.09 14.75
CA PHE A 262 3.65 13.14 13.93
C PHE A 262 2.86 11.83 13.73
N ILE A 263 2.36 11.23 14.80
CA ILE A 263 1.65 9.95 14.73
C ILE A 263 0.29 10.12 14.05
N HIS A 264 -0.42 11.22 14.32
CA HIS A 264 -1.69 11.50 13.68
C HIS A 264 -1.55 11.66 12.16
N ILE A 265 -0.56 12.44 11.70
CA ILE A 265 -0.28 12.63 10.27
C ILE A 265 0.10 11.30 9.60
N THR A 266 0.87 10.46 10.28
CA THR A 266 1.30 9.15 9.78
C THR A 266 0.13 8.18 9.64
N CYS A 267 -0.79 8.15 10.61
CA CYS A 267 -2.02 7.34 10.51
C CYS A 267 -2.94 7.82 9.38
N LEU A 268 -3.05 9.14 9.19
CA LEU A 268 -3.82 9.72 8.10
C LEU A 268 -3.21 9.32 6.75
N ASP A 269 -1.88 9.39 6.64
CA ASP A 269 -1.15 8.97 5.45
C ASP A 269 -1.35 7.48 5.13
N PHE A 270 -1.20 6.60 6.12
CA PHE A 270 -1.51 5.17 5.99
C PHE A 270 -2.94 4.94 5.46
N THR A 271 -3.90 5.70 5.98
CA THR A 271 -5.31 5.61 5.58
C THR A 271 -5.50 6.07 4.14
N LEU A 272 -4.88 7.18 3.73
CA LEU A 272 -4.92 7.67 2.36
C LEU A 272 -4.31 6.66 1.38
N LEU A 273 -3.10 6.18 1.67
CA LEU A 273 -2.43 5.17 0.84
C LEU A 273 -3.27 3.90 0.71
N SER A 274 -3.94 3.49 1.79
CA SER A 274 -4.87 2.36 1.77
C SER A 274 -6.11 2.65 0.93
N ALA A 275 -6.71 3.83 1.08
CA ALA A 275 -7.93 4.21 0.36
C ALA A 275 -7.73 4.35 -1.15
N PHE A 276 -6.58 4.86 -1.59
CA PHE A 276 -6.22 4.95 -3.02
C PHE A 276 -5.70 3.63 -3.60
N GLY A 277 -5.31 2.67 -2.74
CA GLY A 277 -4.78 1.36 -3.16
C GLY A 277 -5.68 0.62 -4.17
N PRO A 278 -6.97 0.38 -3.88
CA PRO A 278 -7.89 -0.28 -4.80
C PRO A 278 -8.01 0.37 -6.16
N PHE A 279 -8.02 1.70 -6.21
CA PHE A 279 -8.08 2.44 -7.47
C PHE A 279 -6.84 2.15 -8.35
N TRP A 280 -5.65 2.16 -7.76
CA TRP A 280 -4.42 1.89 -8.50
C TRP A 280 -4.24 0.42 -8.87
N VAL A 281 -4.74 -0.50 -8.04
CA VAL A 281 -4.86 -1.92 -8.40
C VAL A 281 -5.79 -2.09 -9.59
N TYR A 282 -6.96 -1.43 -9.60
CA TYR A 282 -7.88 -1.46 -10.73
C TYR A 282 -7.25 -0.90 -12.02
N ASN A 283 -6.55 0.23 -11.92
CA ASN A 283 -5.84 0.82 -13.05
C ASN A 283 -4.79 -0.15 -13.63
N ASP A 284 -3.95 -0.75 -12.78
CA ASP A 284 -2.94 -1.70 -13.23
C ASP A 284 -3.58 -2.98 -13.82
N MET A 285 -4.67 -3.47 -13.23
CA MET A 285 -5.39 -4.66 -13.71
C MET A 285 -6.04 -4.45 -15.09
N THR A 286 -6.63 -3.27 -15.31
CA THR A 286 -7.23 -2.90 -16.60
C THR A 286 -6.17 -2.65 -17.66
N ALA A 287 -5.05 -2.00 -17.32
CA ALA A 287 -3.92 -1.86 -18.21
C ALA A 287 -3.35 -3.22 -18.66
N ARG A 288 -3.41 -4.23 -17.78
CA ARG A 288 -3.02 -5.62 -18.07
C ARG A 288 -4.09 -6.47 -18.75
N LYS A 289 -5.27 -5.91 -19.05
CA LYS A 289 -6.42 -6.65 -19.60
C LYS A 289 -6.78 -7.90 -18.79
N TRP A 290 -6.59 -7.84 -17.45
CA TRP A 290 -6.77 -8.97 -16.54
C TRP A 290 -8.03 -8.86 -15.66
N TYR A 291 -8.96 -7.99 -16.04
CA TYR A 291 -10.15 -7.69 -15.23
C TYR A 291 -11.05 -8.92 -15.02
N ASP A 292 -11.36 -9.66 -16.07
CA ASP A 292 -12.34 -10.77 -16.01
C ASP A 292 -11.91 -11.89 -15.06
N LYS A 293 -10.59 -12.13 -14.95
CA LYS A 293 -10.02 -13.17 -14.09
C LYS A 293 -9.63 -12.66 -12.70
N GLY A 294 -9.22 -11.39 -12.61
CA GLY A 294 -8.65 -10.79 -11.40
C GLY A 294 -9.62 -10.00 -10.53
N SER A 295 -10.87 -9.75 -10.96
CA SER A 295 -11.81 -8.82 -10.31
C SER A 295 -12.02 -9.04 -8.80
N TRP A 296 -11.96 -10.28 -8.30
CA TRP A 296 -12.08 -10.58 -6.87
C TRP A 296 -10.95 -9.96 -6.02
N LEU A 297 -9.77 -9.76 -6.60
CA LEU A 297 -8.64 -9.09 -5.93
C LEU A 297 -8.89 -7.61 -5.69
N LEU A 298 -9.85 -6.99 -6.41
CA LEU A 298 -10.25 -5.62 -6.13
C LEU A 298 -10.91 -5.52 -4.77
N LEU A 299 -11.76 -6.48 -4.39
CA LEU A 299 -12.35 -6.48 -3.04
C LEU A 299 -11.30 -6.73 -1.97
N ILE A 300 -10.31 -7.58 -2.25
CA ILE A 300 -9.21 -7.84 -1.32
C ILE A 300 -8.29 -6.63 -1.19
N SER A 301 -8.16 -5.82 -2.24
CA SER A 301 -7.36 -4.59 -2.20
C SER A 301 -7.87 -3.55 -1.17
N LEU A 302 -9.09 -3.70 -0.65
CA LEU A 302 -9.58 -2.89 0.48
C LEU A 302 -8.88 -3.23 1.81
N VAL A 303 -8.23 -4.39 1.92
CA VAL A 303 -7.42 -4.73 3.09
C VAL A 303 -6.13 -3.91 3.03
N PRO A 304 -5.90 -2.99 4.01
CA PRO A 304 -4.75 -2.09 4.01
C PRO A 304 -3.43 -2.82 3.80
N PHE A 305 -2.63 -2.34 2.86
CA PHE A 305 -1.34 -2.88 2.44
C PHE A 305 -1.37 -4.31 1.86
N LEU A 306 -1.90 -5.29 2.60
CA LEU A 306 -1.90 -6.71 2.23
C LEU A 306 -2.66 -6.97 0.93
N GLY A 307 -3.76 -6.25 0.71
CA GLY A 307 -4.56 -6.40 -0.50
C GLY A 307 -3.80 -6.02 -1.76
N PRO A 308 -3.29 -4.77 -1.87
CA PRO A 308 -2.42 -4.36 -2.96
C PRO A 308 -1.17 -5.25 -3.10
N ALA A 309 -0.51 -5.63 -1.99
CA ALA A 309 0.66 -6.50 -2.04
C ALA A 309 0.35 -7.90 -2.59
N LEU A 310 -0.79 -8.50 -2.19
CA LEU A 310 -1.23 -9.79 -2.72
C LEU A 310 -1.55 -9.69 -4.21
N TYR A 311 -2.18 -8.59 -4.64
CA TYR A 311 -2.41 -8.33 -6.06
C TYR A 311 -1.09 -8.31 -6.85
N LEU A 312 -0.05 -7.63 -6.35
CA LEU A 312 1.27 -7.59 -7.00
C LEU A 312 1.90 -8.98 -7.17
N VAL A 313 1.72 -9.85 -6.17
CA VAL A 313 2.16 -11.26 -6.24
C VAL A 313 1.38 -12.05 -7.29
N LEU A 314 0.09 -11.78 -7.49
CA LEU A 314 -0.78 -12.59 -8.35
C LEU A 314 -0.98 -12.05 -9.78
N ARG A 315 -0.74 -10.75 -10.03
CA ARG A 315 -0.97 -10.12 -11.34
C ARG A 315 -0.15 -10.79 -12.46
N PRO A 316 -0.64 -10.95 -13.69
CA PRO A 316 0.19 -11.48 -14.78
C PRO A 316 1.39 -10.56 -15.05
N SER A 317 2.52 -11.12 -15.48
CA SER A 317 3.64 -10.33 -16.00
C SER A 317 3.20 -9.67 -17.32
N LEU A 318 3.73 -8.49 -17.65
CA LEU A 318 3.35 -7.82 -18.91
C LEU A 318 3.80 -8.65 -20.13
N SER A 319 4.97 -9.31 -20.03
CA SER A 319 5.57 -10.12 -21.10
C SER A 319 4.82 -11.41 -21.45
N GLU A 320 3.86 -11.86 -20.64
CA GLU A 320 3.05 -13.05 -20.92
C GLU A 320 1.75 -12.74 -21.70
N MET A 321 1.50 -11.48 -22.07
CA MET A 321 0.32 -11.16 -22.87
C MET A 321 0.46 -11.71 -24.30
N PRO A 322 -0.55 -12.43 -24.82
CA PRO A 322 -0.50 -12.93 -26.18
C PRO A 322 -0.42 -11.75 -27.14
N VAL A 323 0.69 -11.69 -27.89
CA VAL A 323 0.78 -10.89 -29.12
C VAL A 323 -0.38 -11.34 -29.99
N SER A 324 -1.38 -10.47 -30.17
CA SER A 324 -2.38 -10.67 -31.22
C SER A 324 -1.60 -10.70 -32.53
N GLN A 325 -1.36 -11.91 -33.05
CA GLN A 325 -0.75 -12.11 -34.34
C GLN A 325 -1.60 -11.37 -35.36
N SER A 326 -1.10 -10.25 -35.89
CA SER A 326 -1.58 -9.71 -37.15
C SER A 326 -1.45 -10.83 -38.18
N PRO A 327 -2.51 -11.16 -38.94
CA PRO A 327 -2.34 -12.07 -40.06
C PRO A 327 -1.42 -11.37 -41.06
N THR A 328 -0.17 -11.80 -41.11
CA THR A 328 0.70 -11.49 -42.24
C THR A 328 0.03 -12.13 -43.45
N SER A 329 -0.57 -11.29 -44.28
CA SER A 329 -1.05 -11.66 -45.60
C SER A 329 0.14 -12.23 -46.37
N SER A 330 0.12 -13.53 -46.58
CA SER A 330 0.82 -14.17 -47.67
C SER A 330 0.29 -13.60 -48.98
N GLU A 331 1.12 -12.81 -49.66
CA GLU A 331 1.04 -12.68 -51.12
C GLU A 331 2.35 -13.24 -51.69
N GLU A 332 2.25 -14.48 -52.18
CA GLU A 332 3.03 -14.93 -53.32
C GLU A 332 2.49 -14.20 -54.56
N GLN A 333 3.35 -13.50 -55.30
CA GLN A 333 3.63 -13.80 -56.72
C GLN A 333 4.86 -13.05 -57.24
#